data_AF-A0A0C3PRF6-F1
#
_entry.id   AF-A0A0C3PRF6-F1
#
_cell.length_a   1.000
_cell.length_b   1.000
_cell.length_c   1.000
_cell.angle_alpha   90.00
_cell.angle_beta   90.00
_cell.angle_gamma   90.00
#
_symmetry.space_group_name_H-M   'P 1'
#
loop_
_entity.id
_entity.type
_entity.pdbx_description
1 polymer ?
#
loop_
_entity_poly.entity_id
_entity_poly.type
_entity_poly.pdbx_seq_one_letter_code
_entity_poly.pdbx_strand_id
1 'polypeptide(L)'
;WPVQDPLKEALERAASTHYMSPLPAFDVNGIAIDPVDYHRLLCGAIVQVHFALFHYSIRGDRKSIFLTAAREIRVLRAPLLAPCNPLKRGGLGYDMSSTANKKSHLVCLSLLCMVQS
;
A
#
# COMPACT_ATOMS: atom_id res chain seq x y z
N TRP A 1 -4.01 -2.50 -4.92
CA TRP A 1 -5.03 -2.84 -3.91
C TRP A 1 -4.31 -2.87 -2.57
N PRO A 2 -4.47 -1.87 -1.69
CA PRO A 2 -5.46 -0.80 -1.69
C PRO A 2 -5.15 0.23 -2.78
N VAL A 3 -6.17 0.96 -3.19
CA VAL A 3 -6.06 2.20 -3.97
C VAL A 3 -6.93 3.19 -3.23
N GLN A 4 -6.42 4.40 -3.04
CA GLN A 4 -7.21 5.44 -2.38
C GLN A 4 -8.42 5.78 -3.26
N ASP A 5 -9.57 6.05 -2.64
CA ASP A 5 -10.82 6.34 -3.37
C ASP A 5 -10.66 7.35 -4.52
N PRO A 6 -9.88 8.45 -4.39
CA PRO A 6 -9.71 9.42 -5.48
C PRO A 6 -9.00 8.85 -6.72
N LEU A 7 -8.25 7.76 -6.57
CA LEU A 7 -7.48 7.14 -7.65
C LEU A 7 -8.21 5.96 -8.29
N LYS A 8 -9.38 5.57 -7.77
CA LYS A 8 -10.13 4.41 -8.23
C LYS A 8 -10.57 4.56 -9.69
N GLU A 9 -11.14 5.70 -10.06
CA GLU A 9 -11.56 5.97 -11.45
C GLU A 9 -10.38 5.95 -12.44
N ALA A 10 -9.23 6.50 -12.02
CA ALA A 10 -8.02 6.49 -12.84
C ALA A 10 -7.51 5.07 -13.08
N LEU A 11 -7.58 4.23 -12.05
CA LEU A 11 -7.22 2.83 -12.17
C LEU A 11 -8.23 2.05 -13.03
N GLU A 12 -9.53 2.27 -12.88
CA GLU A 12 -10.55 1.63 -13.72
C GLU A 12 -10.34 1.97 -15.21
N ARG A 13 -10.00 3.23 -15.51
CA ARG A 13 -9.61 3.65 -16.87
C ARG A 13 -8.31 3.02 -17.34
N ALA A 14 -7.32 2.84 -16.47
CA ALA A 14 -6.09 2.14 -16.83
C ALA A 14 -6.36 0.65 -17.08
N ALA A 15 -7.19 0.01 -16.26
CA ALA A 15 -7.55 -1.40 -16.37
C ALA A 15 -8.38 -1.72 -17.63
N SER A 16 -9.10 -0.74 -18.19
CA SER A 16 -9.81 -0.92 -19.46
C SER A 16 -8.89 -0.92 -20.68
N THR A 17 -7.66 -0.40 -20.55
CA THR A 17 -6.71 -0.24 -21.65
C THR A 17 -5.44 -1.08 -21.49
N HIS A 18 -5.09 -1.48 -20.27
CA HIS A 18 -3.85 -2.17 -19.94
C HIS A 18 -4.11 -3.34 -19.00
N TYR A 19 -3.26 -4.37 -19.11
CA TYR A 19 -3.21 -5.43 -18.11
C TYR A 19 -2.52 -4.92 -16.84
N MET A 20 -3.29 -4.76 -15.78
CA MET A 20 -2.77 -4.29 -14.48
C MET A 20 -2.27 -5.47 -13.66
N SER A 21 -0.96 -5.53 -13.43
CA SER A 21 -0.35 -6.50 -12.52
C SER A 21 0.03 -5.80 -11.21
N PRO A 22 -0.47 -6.25 -10.05
CA PRO A 22 -0.08 -5.68 -8.77
C PRO A 22 1.39 -6.01 -8.46
N LEU A 23 2.06 -5.12 -7.73
CA LEU A 23 3.41 -5.36 -7.24
C LEU A 23 3.41 -6.65 -6.40
N PRO A 24 4.26 -7.65 -6.70
CA PRO A 24 4.32 -8.88 -5.92
C PRO A 24 4.62 -8.63 -4.44
N ALA A 25 3.93 -9.32 -3.56
CA ALA A 25 4.16 -9.28 -2.13
C ALA A 25 4.28 -10.68 -1.56
N PHE A 26 5.16 -10.85 -0.57
CA PHE A 26 5.44 -12.13 0.09
C PHE A 26 5.31 -11.97 1.60
N ASP A 27 4.77 -12.98 2.26
CA ASP A 27 4.66 -13.03 3.71
C ASP A 27 6.03 -13.28 4.38
N VAL A 28 6.01 -13.41 5.71
CA VAL A 28 7.21 -13.67 6.52
C VAL A 28 7.89 -15.01 6.19
N ASN A 29 7.17 -15.95 5.59
CA ASN A 29 7.68 -17.25 5.18
C ASN A 29 8.10 -17.26 3.70
N GLY A 30 7.99 -16.12 3.00
CA GLY A 30 8.26 -16.02 1.57
C GLY A 30 7.15 -16.57 0.68
N ILE A 31 5.96 -16.80 1.21
CA ILE A 31 4.79 -17.24 0.44
C ILE A 31 4.14 -16.03 -0.22
N ALA A 32 3.79 -16.18 -1.51
CA ALA A 32 3.12 -15.11 -2.26
C ALA A 32 1.78 -14.78 -1.61
N ILE A 33 1.55 -13.49 -1.38
CA ILE A 33 0.29 -12.97 -0.86
C ILE A 33 -0.64 -12.72 -2.05
N ASP A 34 -1.91 -13.11 -1.93
CA ASP A 34 -2.91 -12.75 -2.92
C ASP A 34 -3.18 -11.22 -2.87
N PRO A 35 -3.21 -10.51 -4.02
CA PRO A 35 -3.56 -9.09 -4.09
C PRO A 35 -4.85 -8.68 -3.36
N VAL A 36 -5.82 -9.58 -3.22
CA VAL A 36 -7.06 -9.33 -2.44
C VAL A 36 -6.77 -9.13 -0.95
N ASP A 37 -5.71 -9.74 -0.44
CA ASP A 37 -5.32 -9.74 0.97
C ASP A 37 -4.31 -8.65 1.32
N TYR A 38 -3.80 -7.90 0.34
CA TYR A 38 -2.76 -6.89 0.55
C TYR A 38 -3.14 -5.87 1.61
N HIS A 39 -4.37 -5.36 1.59
CA HIS A 39 -4.79 -4.38 2.60
C HIS A 39 -4.76 -4.99 4.01
N ARG A 40 -5.25 -6.22 4.18
CA ARG A 40 -5.30 -6.89 5.48
C ARG A 40 -3.90 -7.25 5.99
N LEU A 41 -3.01 -7.70 5.11
CA LEU A 41 -1.73 -8.28 5.51
C LEU A 41 -0.56 -7.29 5.47
N LEU A 42 -0.65 -6.22 4.69
CA LEU A 42 0.42 -5.22 4.57
C LEU A 42 0.14 -3.95 5.39
N CYS A 43 -1.13 -3.63 5.67
CA CYS A 43 -1.46 -2.44 6.45
C CYS A 43 -0.94 -2.57 7.88
N GLY A 44 0.00 -1.72 8.28
CA GLY A 44 0.66 -1.78 9.59
C GLY A 44 1.77 -2.83 9.72
N ALA A 45 2.09 -3.57 8.65
CA ALA A 45 3.23 -4.48 8.62
C ALA A 45 4.55 -3.72 8.49
N ILE A 46 5.63 -4.30 9.04
CA ILE A 46 6.99 -3.88 8.67
C ILE A 46 7.39 -4.70 7.46
N VAL A 47 7.72 -4.01 6.37
CA VAL A 47 8.05 -4.63 5.09
C VAL A 47 9.42 -4.19 4.60
N GLN A 48 10.09 -5.08 3.87
CA GLN A 48 11.22 -4.76 3.02
C GLN A 48 10.71 -4.54 1.59
N VAL A 49 11.07 -3.41 0.98
CA VAL A 49 10.73 -3.14 -0.43
C VAL A 49 11.99 -3.27 -1.25
N HIS A 50 11.96 -4.14 -2.25
CA HIS A 50 13.04 -4.25 -3.22
C HIS A 50 12.73 -3.33 -4.38
N PHE A 51 13.70 -2.52 -4.80
CA PHE A 51 13.55 -1.64 -5.94
C PHE A 51 14.80 -1.66 -6.82
N ALA A 52 14.61 -1.41 -8.11
CA ALA A 52 15.69 -1.19 -9.07
C ALA A 52 15.89 0.31 -9.27
N LEU A 53 17.15 0.74 -9.32
CA LEU A 53 17.54 2.09 -9.73
C LEU A 53 18.04 2.03 -11.18
N PHE A 54 17.43 2.81 -12.05
CA PHE A 54 17.84 2.98 -13.43
C PHE A 54 18.48 4.34 -13.61
N HIS A 55 19.57 4.37 -14.36
CA HIS A 55 20.22 5.59 -14.77
C HIS A 55 20.13 5.73 -16.29
N TYR A 56 19.60 6.86 -16.73
CA TYR A 56 19.54 7.22 -18.14
C TYR A 56 20.35 8.50 -18.34
N SER A 57 21.38 8.41 -19.17
CA SER A 57 22.10 9.59 -19.67
C SER A 57 21.55 9.98 -21.03
N ILE A 58 21.09 11.22 -21.18
CA ILE A 58 20.65 11.73 -22.48
C ILE A 58 21.89 12.20 -23.25
N ARG A 59 22.24 11.52 -24.33
CA ARG A 59 23.43 11.88 -25.12
C ARG A 59 23.28 13.31 -25.68
N GLY A 60 24.25 14.18 -25.39
CA GLY A 60 24.28 15.57 -25.85
C GLY A 60 23.77 16.59 -24.82
N ASP A 61 23.07 16.15 -23.78
CA ASP A 61 22.72 16.97 -22.62
C ASP A 61 23.48 16.38 -21.42
N ARG A 62 24.20 17.17 -20.62
CA ARG A 62 24.95 16.65 -19.44
C ARG A 62 24.03 16.25 -18.29
N LYS A 63 22.80 15.83 -18.60
CA LYS A 63 21.76 15.46 -17.65
C LYS A 63 21.72 13.96 -17.46
N SER A 64 21.67 13.60 -16.19
CA SER A 64 21.40 12.24 -15.74
C SER A 64 19.99 12.18 -15.17
N ILE A 65 19.21 11.20 -15.61
CA ILE A 65 17.89 10.90 -15.07
C ILE A 65 18.01 9.61 -14.28
N PHE A 66 17.57 9.65 -13.04
CA PHE A 66 17.50 8.48 -12.17
C PHE A 66 16.04 8.12 -11.93
N LEU A 67 15.70 6.86 -12.18
CA LEU A 67 14.36 6.33 -11.99
C LEU A 67 14.42 5.16 -11.02
N THR A 68 13.52 5.12 -10.06
CA THR A 68 13.36 3.97 -9.17
C THR A 68 12.08 3.22 -9.51
N ALA A 69 12.15 1.89 -9.56
CA ALA A 69 10.96 1.05 -9.71
C ALA A 69 10.94 -0.03 -8.65
N ALA A 70 9.85 -0.09 -7.87
CA ALA A 70 9.61 -1.19 -6.94
C ALA A 70 9.48 -2.52 -7.70
N ARG A 71 10.02 -3.59 -7.12
CA ARG A 71 10.05 -4.94 -7.68
C ARG A 71 9.22 -5.92 -6.89
N GLU A 72 9.33 -5.88 -5.57
CA GLU A 72 8.54 -6.71 -4.67
C GLU A 72 8.50 -6.14 -3.26
N ILE A 73 7.56 -6.65 -2.47
CA ILE A 73 7.39 -6.38 -1.05
C ILE A 73 7.59 -7.69 -0.29
N ARG A 74 8.39 -7.69 0.77
CA ARG A 74 8.53 -8.83 1.70
C ARG A 74 8.15 -8.41 3.11
N VAL A 75 7.22 -9.13 3.74
CA VAL A 75 6.85 -8.87 5.12
C VAL A 75 7.99 -9.35 6.03
N LEU A 76 8.55 -8.43 6.82
CA LEU A 76 9.53 -8.75 7.87
C LEU A 76 8.83 -8.99 9.21
N ARG A 77 7.74 -8.27 9.46
CA ARG A 77 6.89 -8.42 10.64
C ARG A 77 5.45 -8.19 10.26
N ALA A 78 4.58 -9.13 10.64
CA ALA A 78 3.14 -9.01 10.46
C ALA A 78 2.60 -7.72 11.11
N PRO A 79 1.45 -7.20 10.63
CA PRO A 79 0.77 -6.10 11.28
C PRO A 79 0.57 -6.36 12.76
N LEU A 80 0.90 -5.39 13.60
CA LEU A 80 0.46 -5.44 14.99
C LEU A 80 -1.07 -5.39 14.98
N LEU A 81 -1.73 -6.42 15.52
CA LEU A 81 -3.15 -6.33 15.80
C LEU A 81 -3.37 -5.07 16.63
N ALA A 82 -4.14 -4.11 16.11
CA ALA A 82 -4.53 -2.96 16.91
C ALA A 82 -5.09 -3.49 18.23
N PRO A 83 -4.71 -2.90 19.39
CA PRO A 83 -5.27 -3.32 20.66
C PRO A 83 -6.80 -3.34 20.55
N CYS A 84 -7.40 -4.53 20.57
CA CYS A 84 -8.84 -4.65 20.63
C CYS A 84 -9.23 -4.15 22.02
N ASN A 85 -9.62 -2.88 22.12
CA ASN A 85 -10.15 -2.36 23.36
C ASN A 85 -11.41 -3.19 23.68
N PRO A 86 -11.43 -3.97 24.77
CA PRO A 86 -12.57 -4.83 25.10
C PRO A 86 -13.87 -4.04 25.28
N LEU A 87 -13.79 -2.73 25.52
CA LEU A 87 -14.94 -1.82 25.65
C LEU A 87 -15.58 -1.40 24.32
N LYS A 88 -14.97 -1.74 23.16
CA LYS A 88 -15.54 -1.44 21.82
C LYS A 88 -16.27 -2.63 21.18
N ARG A 89 -16.55 -3.70 21.93
CA ARG A 89 -17.21 -4.92 21.42
C ARG A 89 -18.74 -4.77 21.22
N GLY A 90 -19.34 -3.65 21.61
CA GLY A 90 -20.76 -3.37 21.39
C GLY A 90 -20.98 -2.49 20.16
N GLY A 91 -21.18 -3.10 18.99
CA GLY A 91 -21.57 -2.33 17.81
C GLY A 91 -21.29 -2.98 16.46
N LEU A 92 -21.46 -4.30 16.31
CA LEU A 92 -21.78 -4.89 15.00
C LEU A 92 -23.31 -5.02 14.91
N GLY A 93 -23.96 -3.86 14.95
CA GLY A 93 -25.35 -3.71 14.50
C GLY A 93 -25.30 -3.32 13.04
N TYR A 94 -25.75 -4.23 12.19
CA TYR A 94 -26.07 -3.94 10.80
C TYR A 94 -27.24 -2.96 10.81
N ASP A 95 -27.00 -1.66 10.59
CA ASP A 95 -28.08 -0.70 10.41
C ASP A 95 -27.77 0.27 9.28
N MET A 96 -28.68 0.25 8.31
CA MET A 96 -28.82 1.25 7.26
C MET A 96 -29.15 2.61 7.86
N SER A 97 -28.61 3.66 7.23
CA SER A 97 -29.05 5.05 7.32
C SER A 97 -29.07 5.71 8.71
N SER A 98 -28.12 6.60 8.96
CA SER A 98 -28.43 7.98 9.34
C SER A 98 -27.16 8.81 9.43
N THR A 99 -27.26 10.01 8.85
CA THR A 99 -26.28 11.09 8.84
C THR A 99 -25.79 11.46 10.24
N ALA A 100 -24.48 11.30 10.50
CA ALA A 100 -23.82 11.96 11.62
C ALA A 100 -22.37 12.31 11.27
N ASN A 101 -22.14 13.60 11.10
CA ASN A 101 -20.86 14.24 10.86
C ASN A 101 -19.90 13.99 12.04
N LYS A 102 -18.87 13.16 11.82
CA LYS A 102 -17.66 13.12 12.65
C LYS A 102 -16.44 13.01 11.73
N LYS A 103 -15.85 14.17 11.43
CA LYS A 103 -14.50 14.30 10.85
C LYS A 103 -13.50 13.59 11.76
N SER A 104 -13.17 12.34 11.42
CA SER A 104 -11.93 11.70 11.85
C SER A 104 -11.05 11.60 10.62
N HIS A 105 -10.23 12.64 10.40
CA HIS A 105 -9.15 12.59 9.42
C HIS A 105 -8.07 11.66 10.00
N LEU A 106 -8.20 10.35 9.76
CA LEU A 106 -7.05 9.46 9.85
C LEU A 106 -6.25 9.66 8.57
N VAL A 107 -5.41 10.69 8.57
CA VAL A 107 -4.45 10.90 7.50
C VAL A 107 -3.40 9.79 7.64
N CYS A 108 -3.52 8.74 6.84
CA CYS A 108 -2.48 7.74 6.69
C CYS A 108 -1.32 8.34 5.88
N LEU A 109 -0.60 9.27 6.50
CA LEU A 109 0.72 9.70 6.07
C LEU A 109 1.71 8.72 6.68
N SER A 110 2.07 7.69 5.93
CA SER A 110 3.17 6.81 6.30
C SER A 110 4.00 6.46 5.08
N LEU A 111 4.63 7.51 4.52
CA LEU A 111 6.00 7.36 4.05
C LEU A 111 6.88 7.31 5.31
N LEU A 112 7.33 6.14 5.70
CA LEU A 112 8.49 6.02 6.59
C LEU A 112 9.51 5.13 5.91
N CYS A 113 10.21 5.75 4.96
CA CYS A 113 11.59 5.41 4.68
C CYS A 113 12.38 5.62 5.98
N MET A 114 12.98 4.56 6.53
CA MET A 114 14.15 4.72 7.37
C MET A 114 15.34 4.12 6.63
N VAL A 115 16.06 5.00 5.93
CA VAL A 115 17.45 4.82 5.58
C VAL A 115 18.24 5.18 6.84
N GLN A 116 18.99 4.24 7.39
CA GLN A 116 20.13 4.58 8.24
C GLN A 116 21.38 4.12 7.50
N SER A 117 22.25 5.11 7.28
CA SER A 117 23.54 5.06 6.60
C SER A 117 24.55 4.13 7.26
#